data_AF-A0AAP0HQU9-F1
#
_entry.id   AF-A0AAP0HQU9-F1
#
_cell.length_a   1.000
_cell.length_b   1.000
_cell.length_c   1.000
_cell.angle_alpha   90.00
_cell.angle_beta   90.00
_cell.angle_gamma   90.00
#
_symmetry.space_group_name_H-M   'P 1'
#
loop_
_entity.id
_entity.type
_entity.pdbx_description
1 polymer ?
#
loop_
_entity_poly.entity_id
_entity_poly.type
_entity_poly.pdbx_seq_one_letter_code
_entity_poly.pdbx_strand_id
1 'polypeptide(L)'
;MQAKQAMGTSVSSSSSSELLDIFGLFGEASSLLFRNGRRIFFSTIFIVIPSIYLLSIIHDFAAAPLIEELEELNTEDEYARIRKDVAAIIGLELAFFFVFSIIFLFEIAVTVHHAIETYMKRPTSLKELILRSRTTWRRLVITWSSIVFITIIYIILLQALILPLLLVSTFDAMVKWICLLGLFAVVFYLYFAVIWTLSIVVSIAEDCLGFKALERARHLISGRKVYVFALMFFLLLVSVPVSLLVLLHLSEDDQPAIFRYAVGTVVAAFFCVAQLFVFVVFTVFYYECRKFHGELRVQSGEEGHSLLLMHQISNV
;
A
#
# COMPACT_ATOMS: atom_id res chain seq x y z
N MET A 1 5.46 37.24 -30.96
CA MET A 1 6.37 36.12 -30.63
C MET A 1 6.90 36.17 -29.19
N GLN A 2 7.19 37.35 -28.61
CA GLN A 2 7.72 37.47 -27.24
C GLN A 2 6.77 36.99 -26.11
N ALA A 3 5.46 37.15 -26.24
CA ALA A 3 4.50 36.66 -25.24
C ALA A 3 4.44 35.12 -25.13
N LYS A 4 4.68 34.40 -26.24
CA LYS A 4 4.72 32.93 -26.25
C LYS A 4 6.00 32.38 -25.63
N GLN A 5 7.09 33.16 -25.71
CA GLN A 5 8.40 32.82 -25.14
C GLN A 5 8.47 33.12 -23.63
N ALA A 6 7.80 34.19 -23.16
CA ALA A 6 7.66 34.52 -21.74
C ALA A 6 6.74 33.53 -20.99
N MET A 7 5.69 33.03 -21.64
CA MET A 7 4.80 32.01 -21.06
C MET A 7 5.44 30.61 -21.05
N GLY A 8 6.28 30.29 -22.03
CA GLY A 8 7.06 29.03 -22.03
C GLY A 8 8.16 29.01 -20.97
N THR A 9 8.76 30.16 -20.65
CA THR A 9 9.82 30.27 -19.65
C THR A 9 9.29 30.26 -18.21
N SER A 10 8.14 30.89 -17.93
CA SER A 10 7.51 30.86 -16.59
C SER A 10 6.94 29.49 -16.21
N VAL A 11 6.37 28.76 -17.18
CA VAL A 11 5.93 27.38 -16.95
C VAL A 11 7.13 26.44 -16.72
N SER A 12 8.23 26.66 -17.45
CA SER A 12 9.45 25.86 -17.27
C SER A 12 10.17 26.13 -15.94
N SER A 13 10.11 27.36 -15.42
CA SER A 13 10.72 27.69 -14.13
C SER A 13 9.89 27.17 -12.96
N SER A 14 8.55 27.26 -13.05
CA SER A 14 7.62 26.67 -12.08
C SER A 14 7.76 25.15 -12.03
N SER A 15 7.79 24.47 -13.19
CA SER A 15 7.94 23.02 -13.23
C SER A 15 9.31 22.55 -12.75
N SER A 16 10.38 23.30 -13.04
CA SER A 16 11.73 22.98 -12.54
C SER A 16 11.81 23.12 -11.01
N SER A 17 11.14 24.13 -10.43
CA SER A 17 11.07 24.27 -8.97
C SER A 17 10.25 23.16 -8.31
N GLU A 18 9.14 22.73 -8.92
CA GLU A 18 8.32 21.62 -8.40
C GLU A 18 9.06 20.28 -8.49
N LEU A 19 9.84 20.05 -9.57
CA LEU A 19 10.65 18.85 -9.70
C LEU A 19 11.77 18.80 -8.64
N LEU A 20 12.44 19.91 -8.38
CA LEU A 20 13.45 20.01 -7.31
C LEU A 20 12.85 19.73 -5.94
N ASP A 21 11.62 20.20 -5.69
CA ASP A 21 10.89 19.95 -4.45
C ASP A 21 10.48 18.47 -4.32
N ILE A 22 10.08 17.82 -5.44
CA ILE A 22 9.84 16.37 -5.50
C ILE A 22 11.13 15.57 -5.23
N PHE A 23 12.26 15.94 -5.83
CA PHE A 23 13.54 15.29 -5.51
C PHE A 23 13.92 15.51 -4.05
N GLY A 24 13.61 16.69 -3.49
CA GLY A 24 13.73 16.98 -2.06
C GLY A 24 12.89 16.03 -1.22
N LEU A 25 11.63 15.78 -1.60
CA LEU A 25 10.72 14.84 -0.94
C LEU A 25 11.31 13.42 -0.87
N PHE A 26 11.78 12.89 -2.01
CA PHE A 26 12.40 11.57 -2.07
C PHE A 26 13.76 11.52 -1.35
N GLY A 27 14.54 12.60 -1.43
CA GLY A 27 15.80 12.76 -0.70
C GLY A 27 15.59 12.78 0.81
N GLU A 28 14.55 13.45 1.29
CA GLU A 28 14.19 13.48 2.70
C GLU A 28 13.70 12.11 3.17
N ALA A 29 12.78 11.49 2.43
CA ALA A 29 12.28 10.14 2.72
C ALA A 29 13.42 9.10 2.80
N SER A 30 14.34 9.12 1.83
CA SER A 30 15.51 8.24 1.85
C SER A 30 16.44 8.55 3.03
N SER A 31 16.70 9.83 3.33
CA SER A 31 17.52 10.21 4.48
C SER A 31 16.91 9.77 5.81
N LEU A 32 15.58 9.82 5.97
CA LEU A 32 14.87 9.36 7.17
C LEU A 32 15.05 7.85 7.36
N LEU A 33 14.93 7.08 6.28
CA LEU A 33 15.21 5.64 6.29
C LEU A 33 16.67 5.34 6.61
N PHE A 34 17.64 6.02 6.02
CA PHE A 34 19.05 5.69 6.27
C PHE A 34 19.55 6.17 7.64
N ARG A 35 19.04 7.29 8.17
CA ARG A 35 19.53 7.87 9.44
C ARG A 35 19.11 7.09 10.67
N ASN A 36 17.92 6.48 10.67
CA ASN A 36 17.38 5.75 11.83
C ASN A 36 16.80 4.36 11.49
N GLY A 37 16.73 4.03 10.19
CA GLY A 37 16.01 2.86 9.71
C GLY A 37 16.69 1.54 10.02
N ARG A 38 17.90 1.50 10.60
CA ARG A 38 18.47 0.24 11.10
C ARG A 38 17.52 -0.47 12.08
N ARG A 39 16.81 0.27 12.94
CA ARG A 39 15.83 -0.31 13.88
C ARG A 39 14.53 -0.76 13.20
N ILE A 40 13.99 0.02 12.26
CA ILE A 40 12.78 -0.35 11.50
C ILE A 40 13.07 -1.52 10.59
N PHE A 41 14.16 -1.44 9.82
CA PHE A 41 14.63 -2.46 8.90
C PHE A 41 14.83 -3.78 9.62
N PHE A 42 15.44 -3.78 10.80
CA PHE A 42 15.54 -4.99 11.61
C PHE A 42 14.17 -5.45 12.13
N SER A 43 13.31 -4.57 12.64
CA SER A 43 11.97 -4.98 13.08
C SER A 43 11.16 -5.62 11.95
N THR A 44 11.21 -5.06 10.74
CA THR A 44 10.52 -5.59 9.57
C THR A 44 11.14 -6.90 9.09
N ILE A 45 12.47 -6.98 8.98
CA ILE A 45 13.15 -8.20 8.54
C ILE A 45 12.95 -9.36 9.53
N PHE A 46 13.03 -9.10 10.83
CA PHE A 46 12.97 -10.17 11.83
C PHE A 46 11.55 -10.60 12.21
N ILE A 47 10.52 -9.77 11.95
CA ILE A 47 9.14 -10.12 12.30
C ILE A 47 8.35 -10.49 11.05
N VAL A 48 8.47 -9.73 9.97
CA VAL A 48 7.57 -9.83 8.82
C VAL A 48 8.00 -10.96 7.89
N ILE A 49 9.30 -11.05 7.55
CA ILE A 49 9.79 -12.11 6.65
C ILE A 49 9.49 -13.50 7.23
N PRO A 50 9.77 -13.80 8.52
CA PRO A 50 9.41 -15.10 9.09
C PRO A 50 7.90 -15.32 9.15
N SER A 51 7.11 -14.28 9.40
CA SER A 51 5.64 -14.41 9.46
C SER A 51 5.03 -14.71 8.09
N ILE A 52 5.48 -14.04 7.03
CA ILE A 52 5.06 -14.30 5.64
C ILE A 52 5.52 -15.69 5.23
N TYR A 53 6.77 -16.05 5.52
CA TYR A 53 7.33 -17.36 5.19
C TYR A 53 6.59 -18.51 5.88
N LEU A 54 6.30 -18.38 7.18
CA LEU A 54 5.47 -19.35 7.91
C LEU A 54 4.08 -19.45 7.30
N LEU A 55 3.47 -18.31 6.95
CA LEU A 55 2.15 -18.29 6.33
C LEU A 55 2.15 -19.02 4.98
N SER A 56 3.17 -18.82 4.15
CA SER A 56 3.33 -19.51 2.86
C SER A 56 3.49 -21.02 3.02
N ILE A 57 4.31 -21.48 3.98
CA ILE A 57 4.44 -22.93 4.24
C ILE A 57 3.12 -23.55 4.70
N ILE A 58 2.42 -22.87 5.62
CA ILE A 58 1.13 -23.35 6.13
C ILE A 58 0.10 -23.36 4.99
N HIS A 59 0.15 -22.38 4.08
CA HIS A 59 -0.70 -22.32 2.89
C HIS A 59 -0.42 -23.49 1.94
N ASP A 60 0.83 -23.69 1.53
CA ASP A 60 1.23 -24.82 0.68
C ASP A 60 0.76 -26.15 1.27
N PHE A 61 0.98 -26.35 2.57
CA PHE A 61 0.62 -27.60 3.26
C PHE A 61 -0.90 -27.78 3.41
N ALA A 62 -1.64 -26.70 3.65
CA ALA A 62 -3.10 -26.77 3.82
C ALA A 62 -3.84 -26.85 2.48
N ALA A 63 -3.29 -26.24 1.42
CA ALA A 63 -3.87 -26.23 0.09
C ALA A 63 -3.54 -27.50 -0.71
N ALA A 64 -2.34 -28.08 -0.55
CA ALA A 64 -1.90 -29.29 -1.27
C ALA A 64 -2.92 -30.45 -1.23
N PRO A 65 -3.41 -30.93 -0.06
CA PRO A 65 -4.37 -32.04 -0.04
C PRO A 65 -5.72 -31.68 -0.67
N LEU A 66 -6.11 -30.41 -0.62
CA LEU A 66 -7.36 -29.90 -1.17
C LEU A 66 -7.31 -29.78 -2.70
N ILE A 67 -6.13 -29.50 -3.25
CA ILE A 67 -5.89 -29.44 -4.71
C ILE A 67 -5.78 -30.86 -5.27
N GLU A 68 -5.06 -31.76 -4.58
CA GLU A 68 -4.93 -33.17 -4.98
C GLU A 68 -6.31 -33.87 -5.01
N GLU A 69 -7.16 -33.63 -4.00
CA GLU A 69 -8.54 -34.16 -3.95
C GLU A 69 -9.43 -33.61 -5.08
N LEU A 70 -9.15 -32.39 -5.59
CA LEU A 70 -9.83 -31.83 -6.76
C LEU A 70 -9.35 -32.43 -8.09
N GLU A 71 -8.08 -32.82 -8.20
CA GLU A 71 -7.50 -33.40 -9.42
C GLU A 71 -7.86 -34.89 -9.58
N GLU A 72 -8.05 -35.63 -8.49
CA GLU A 72 -8.43 -37.05 -8.51
C GLU A 72 -9.92 -37.31 -8.78
N LEU A 73 -10.74 -36.26 -8.91
CA LEU A 73 -12.18 -36.36 -9.18
C LEU A 73 -12.46 -36.86 -10.60
N ASN A 74 -12.57 -38.18 -10.74
CA ASN A 74 -13.23 -38.85 -11.85
C ASN A 74 -14.55 -39.49 -11.37
N THR A 75 -15.64 -39.18 -12.06
CA THR A 75 -17.01 -39.80 -12.06
C THR A 75 -18.10 -39.33 -11.07
N GLU A 76 -19.12 -38.71 -11.67
CA GLU A 76 -20.60 -38.79 -11.52
C GLU A 76 -21.28 -38.54 -10.15
N ASP A 77 -20.62 -38.70 -9.00
CA ASP A 77 -21.17 -38.31 -7.67
C ASP A 77 -20.85 -36.84 -7.30
N GLU A 78 -20.77 -36.00 -8.32
CA GLU A 78 -19.71 -34.99 -8.50
C GLU A 78 -20.00 -33.61 -7.85
N TYR A 79 -21.25 -33.13 -7.85
CA TYR A 79 -21.49 -31.71 -7.60
C TYR A 79 -21.46 -31.29 -6.11
N ALA A 80 -21.94 -32.15 -5.21
CA ALA A 80 -21.98 -31.84 -3.78
C ALA A 80 -20.59 -31.90 -3.12
N ARG A 81 -19.72 -32.81 -3.60
CA ARG A 81 -18.32 -32.91 -3.17
C ARG A 81 -17.50 -31.74 -3.70
N ILE A 82 -17.56 -31.47 -5.02
CA ILE A 82 -16.93 -30.28 -5.64
C ILE A 82 -17.32 -28.99 -4.90
N ARG A 83 -18.61 -28.79 -4.61
CA ARG A 83 -19.06 -27.60 -3.87
C ARG A 83 -18.43 -27.48 -2.50
N LYS A 84 -18.28 -28.60 -1.77
CA LYS A 84 -17.69 -28.62 -0.43
C LYS A 84 -16.20 -28.33 -0.49
N ASP A 85 -15.50 -28.89 -1.45
CA ASP A 85 -14.04 -28.75 -1.58
C ASP A 85 -13.68 -27.35 -2.07
N VAL A 86 -14.43 -26.82 -3.04
CA VAL A 86 -14.33 -25.41 -3.47
C VAL A 86 -14.66 -24.45 -2.31
N ALA A 87 -15.70 -24.72 -1.52
CA ALA A 87 -16.02 -23.89 -0.36
C ALA A 87 -14.92 -23.96 0.71
N ALA A 88 -14.28 -25.12 0.90
CA ALA A 88 -13.16 -25.29 1.81
C ALA A 88 -11.93 -24.51 1.35
N ILE A 89 -11.60 -24.56 0.04
CA ILE A 89 -10.51 -23.76 -0.55
C ILE A 89 -10.79 -22.27 -0.38
N ILE A 90 -12.00 -21.81 -0.74
CA ILE A 90 -12.37 -20.39 -0.56
C ILE A 90 -12.26 -19.99 0.91
N GLY A 91 -12.74 -20.83 1.83
CA GLY A 91 -12.64 -20.57 3.27
C GLY A 91 -11.19 -20.48 3.75
N LEU A 92 -10.33 -21.36 3.25
CA LEU A 92 -8.91 -21.40 3.54
C LEU A 92 -8.21 -20.13 3.02
N GLU A 93 -8.40 -19.78 1.75
CA GLU A 93 -7.86 -18.57 1.13
C GLU A 93 -8.30 -17.30 1.86
N LEU A 94 -9.58 -17.22 2.24
CA LEU A 94 -10.09 -16.10 3.02
C LEU A 94 -9.41 -16.03 4.40
N ALA A 95 -9.24 -17.15 5.09
CA ALA A 95 -8.56 -17.19 6.38
C ALA A 95 -7.10 -16.71 6.26
N PHE A 96 -6.37 -17.19 5.26
CA PHE A 96 -5.00 -16.73 4.97
C PHE A 96 -4.95 -15.24 4.65
N PHE A 97 -5.87 -14.75 3.81
CA PHE A 97 -5.98 -13.34 3.49
C PHE A 97 -6.21 -12.48 4.74
N PHE A 98 -7.07 -12.93 5.67
CA PHE A 98 -7.31 -12.21 6.93
C PHE A 98 -6.06 -12.17 7.82
N VAL A 99 -5.38 -13.31 8.00
CA VAL A 99 -4.15 -13.37 8.82
C VAL A 99 -3.04 -12.52 8.20
N PHE A 100 -2.82 -12.64 6.89
CA PHE A 100 -1.87 -11.82 6.14
C PHE A 100 -2.18 -10.33 6.30
N SER A 101 -3.45 -9.94 6.13
CA SER A 101 -3.88 -8.55 6.29
C SER A 101 -3.57 -8.01 7.69
N ILE A 102 -3.77 -8.80 8.75
CA ILE A 102 -3.44 -8.38 10.12
C ILE A 102 -1.93 -8.15 10.27
N ILE A 103 -1.10 -9.07 9.79
CA ILE A 103 0.36 -8.92 9.86
C ILE A 103 0.82 -7.67 9.08
N PHE A 104 0.30 -7.50 7.87
CA PHE A 104 0.60 -6.37 6.99
C PHE A 104 0.19 -5.02 7.60
N LEU A 105 -1.02 -4.91 8.17
CA LEU A 105 -1.46 -3.68 8.80
C LEU A 105 -0.62 -3.33 10.03
N PHE A 106 -0.16 -4.32 10.79
CA PHE A 106 0.71 -4.07 11.93
C PHE A 106 2.06 -3.51 11.50
N GLU A 107 2.64 -4.08 10.44
CA GLU A 107 3.87 -3.57 9.82
C GLU A 107 3.72 -2.12 9.37
N ILE A 108 2.64 -1.80 8.65
CA ILE A 108 2.38 -0.44 8.19
C ILE A 108 2.24 0.52 9.38
N ALA A 109 1.50 0.12 10.41
CA ALA A 109 1.31 0.95 11.60
C ALA A 109 2.65 1.28 12.28
N VAL A 110 3.53 0.29 12.44
CA VAL A 110 4.88 0.52 13.02
C VAL A 110 5.71 1.44 12.13
N THR A 111 5.69 1.20 10.82
CA THR A 111 6.46 1.97 9.83
C THR A 111 6.06 3.43 9.80
N VAL A 112 4.76 3.72 9.69
CA VAL A 112 4.24 5.08 9.61
C VAL A 112 4.46 5.83 10.92
N HIS A 113 4.22 5.21 12.08
CA HIS A 113 4.52 5.89 13.35
C HIS A 113 6.01 6.21 13.50
N HIS A 114 6.90 5.30 13.11
CA HIS A 114 8.33 5.60 13.15
C HIS A 114 8.73 6.70 12.18
N ALA A 115 8.16 6.71 10.97
CA ALA A 115 8.37 7.78 10.00
C ALA A 115 7.91 9.13 10.55
N ILE A 116 6.73 9.19 11.18
CA ILE A 116 6.20 10.36 11.88
C ILE A 116 7.18 10.85 12.95
N GLU A 117 7.67 9.97 13.82
CA GLU A 117 8.57 10.33 14.91
C GLU A 117 9.93 10.83 14.44
N THR A 118 10.48 10.19 13.41
CA THR A 118 11.76 10.58 12.82
C THR A 118 11.64 11.92 12.10
N TYR A 119 10.52 12.16 11.42
CA TYR A 119 10.19 13.44 10.79
C TYR A 119 10.01 14.55 11.83
N MET A 120 9.27 14.28 12.91
CA MET A 120 9.02 15.23 14.01
C MET A 120 10.19 15.38 15.00
N LYS A 121 11.29 14.63 14.81
CA LYS A 121 12.48 14.60 15.68
C LYS A 121 12.15 14.29 17.16
N ARG A 122 11.09 13.51 17.42
CA ARG A 122 10.69 13.08 18.78
C ARG A 122 10.92 11.58 18.90
N PRO A 123 12.05 11.12 19.48
CA PRO A 123 12.32 9.69 19.61
C PRO A 123 11.39 9.09 20.66
N THR A 124 10.60 8.06 20.30
CA THR A 124 9.89 7.22 21.27
C THR A 124 10.37 5.77 21.20
N SER A 125 10.03 5.00 22.23
CA SER A 125 10.40 3.59 22.32
C SER A 125 9.54 2.72 21.39
N LEU A 126 10.10 1.65 20.82
CA LEU A 126 9.34 0.63 20.06
C LEU A 126 8.13 0.09 20.85
N LYS A 127 8.23 0.02 22.18
CA LYS A 127 7.13 -0.42 23.05
C LYS A 127 5.97 0.58 23.06
N GLU A 128 6.27 1.88 23.03
CA GLU A 128 5.27 2.95 22.99
C GLU A 128 4.62 3.03 21.60
N LEU A 129 5.41 2.78 20.55
CA LEU A 129 4.92 2.64 19.18
C LEU A 129 3.91 1.50 19.01
N ILE A 130 4.20 0.32 19.58
CA ILE A 130 3.28 -0.83 19.55
C ILE A 130 2.00 -0.53 20.35
N LEU A 131 2.12 0.12 21.51
CA LEU A 131 0.96 0.47 22.31
C LEU A 131 0.06 1.51 21.62
N ARG A 132 0.67 2.52 20.99
CA ARG A 132 -0.03 3.53 20.18
C ARG A 132 -0.64 2.88 18.93
N SER A 133 0.06 1.97 18.27
CA SER A 133 -0.48 1.16 17.18
C SER A 133 -1.73 0.37 17.60
N ARG A 134 -1.75 -0.21 18.80
CA ARG A 134 -2.95 -0.88 19.33
C ARG A 134 -4.14 0.08 19.48
N THR A 135 -3.89 1.35 19.80
CA THR A 135 -4.95 2.37 19.88
C THR A 135 -5.43 2.86 18.51
N THR A 136 -4.56 2.88 17.50
CA THR A 136 -4.91 3.26 16.12
C THR A 136 -5.42 2.10 15.28
N TRP A 137 -5.25 0.85 15.76
CA TRP A 137 -5.59 -0.39 15.08
C TRP A 137 -7.01 -0.41 14.52
N ARG A 138 -8.00 -0.01 15.33
CA ARG A 138 -9.40 0.04 14.90
C ARG A 138 -9.59 0.97 13.69
N ARG A 139 -8.95 2.14 13.70
CA ARG A 139 -9.05 3.11 12.59
C ARG A 139 -8.41 2.57 11.33
N LEU A 140 -7.24 1.94 11.48
CA LEU A 140 -6.50 1.33 10.39
C LEU A 140 -7.26 0.16 9.76
N VAL A 141 -7.79 -0.76 10.56
CA VAL A 141 -8.61 -1.89 10.07
C VAL A 141 -9.84 -1.40 9.32
N ILE A 142 -10.59 -0.43 9.86
CA ILE A 142 -11.78 0.09 9.17
C ILE A 142 -11.41 0.78 7.84
N THR A 143 -10.26 1.48 7.81
CA THR A 143 -9.76 2.11 6.57
C THR A 143 -9.34 1.05 5.55
N TRP A 144 -8.61 0.03 5.98
CA TRP A 144 -8.24 -1.11 5.14
C TRP A 144 -9.46 -1.85 4.58
N SER A 145 -10.45 -2.16 5.42
CA SER A 145 -11.71 -2.77 4.96
C SER A 145 -12.43 -1.90 3.93
N SER A 146 -12.40 -0.57 4.10
CA SER A 146 -12.99 0.37 3.13
C SER A 146 -12.24 0.35 1.79
N ILE A 147 -10.90 0.26 1.83
CA ILE A 147 -10.06 0.13 0.63
C ILE A 147 -10.33 -1.20 -0.09
N VAL A 148 -10.37 -2.31 0.65
CA VAL A 148 -10.70 -3.64 0.10
C VAL A 148 -12.07 -3.63 -0.57
N PHE A 149 -13.07 -3.04 0.08
CA PHE A 149 -14.41 -2.89 -0.49
C PHE A 149 -14.43 -2.12 -1.81
N ILE A 150 -13.75 -0.96 -1.87
CA ILE A 150 -13.63 -0.17 -3.12
C ILE A 150 -12.89 -0.97 -4.20
N THR A 151 -11.84 -1.72 -3.82
CA THR A 151 -11.06 -2.55 -4.74
C THR A 151 -11.91 -3.65 -5.36
N ILE A 152 -12.74 -4.33 -4.55
CA ILE A 152 -13.69 -5.34 -5.03
C ILE A 152 -14.66 -4.72 -6.04
N ILE A 153 -15.25 -3.56 -5.72
CA ILE A 153 -16.15 -2.86 -6.65
C ILE A 153 -15.43 -2.53 -7.96
N TYR A 154 -14.20 -2.02 -7.88
CA TYR A 154 -13.40 -1.68 -9.05
C TYR A 154 -13.13 -2.92 -9.94
N ILE A 155 -12.77 -4.06 -9.35
CA ILE A 155 -12.55 -5.31 -10.08
C ILE A 155 -13.85 -5.80 -10.74
N ILE A 156 -14.97 -5.79 -10.02
CA ILE A 156 -16.29 -6.20 -10.56
C ILE A 156 -16.68 -5.32 -11.75
N LEU A 157 -16.50 -4.00 -11.65
CA LEU A 157 -16.79 -3.06 -12.74
C LEU A 157 -15.90 -3.33 -13.96
N LEU A 158 -14.62 -3.59 -13.75
CA LEU A 158 -13.69 -3.91 -14.83
C LEU A 158 -14.09 -5.21 -15.55
N GLN A 159 -14.43 -6.26 -14.78
CA GLN A 159 -14.90 -7.54 -15.33
C GLN A 159 -16.22 -7.38 -16.11
N ALA A 160 -17.17 -6.62 -15.56
CA ALA A 160 -18.44 -6.32 -16.22
C ALA A 160 -18.26 -5.56 -17.55
N LEU A 161 -17.18 -4.79 -17.68
CA LEU A 161 -16.86 -4.06 -18.91
C LEU A 161 -16.07 -4.92 -19.92
N ILE A 162 -15.24 -5.86 -19.46
CA ILE A 162 -14.47 -6.76 -20.34
C ILE A 162 -15.36 -7.87 -20.92
N LEU A 163 -16.30 -8.41 -20.13
CA LEU A 163 -17.10 -9.59 -20.52
C LEU A 163 -17.91 -9.39 -21.81
N PRO A 164 -18.61 -8.26 -22.05
CA PRO A 164 -19.32 -8.03 -23.31
C PRO A 164 -18.38 -7.88 -24.51
N LEU A 165 -17.18 -7.33 -24.31
CA LEU A 165 -16.19 -7.15 -25.38
C LEU A 165 -15.70 -8.49 -25.93
N LEU A 166 -15.59 -9.51 -25.07
CA LEU A 166 -15.23 -10.89 -25.43
C LEU A 166 -16.31 -11.57 -26.31
N LEU A 167 -17.57 -11.14 -26.21
CA LEU A 167 -18.70 -11.80 -26.86
C LEU A 167 -19.07 -11.22 -28.24
N VAL A 168 -18.68 -9.96 -28.52
CA VAL A 168 -19.24 -9.18 -29.66
C VAL A 168 -18.20 -8.80 -30.72
N SER A 169 -16.91 -8.81 -30.38
CA SER A 169 -15.87 -8.16 -31.20
C SER A 169 -15.12 -9.13 -32.12
N THR A 170 -14.72 -8.67 -33.31
CA THR A 170 -13.67 -9.35 -34.08
C THR A 170 -12.36 -9.34 -33.30
N PHE A 171 -11.50 -10.35 -33.49
CA PHE A 171 -10.27 -10.52 -32.71
C PHE A 171 -9.40 -9.25 -32.66
N ASP A 172 -9.17 -8.59 -33.81
CA ASP A 172 -8.35 -7.37 -33.87
C ASP A 172 -9.02 -6.16 -33.17
N ALA A 173 -10.34 -6.01 -33.30
CA ALA A 173 -11.06 -4.96 -32.57
C ALA A 173 -11.07 -5.23 -31.06
N MET A 174 -11.27 -6.49 -30.66
CA MET A 174 -11.26 -6.94 -29.27
C MET A 174 -9.94 -6.60 -28.59
N VAL A 175 -8.80 -6.97 -29.20
CA VAL A 175 -7.47 -6.69 -28.64
C VAL A 175 -7.26 -5.19 -28.47
N LYS A 176 -7.61 -4.37 -29.46
CA LYS A 176 -7.48 -2.90 -29.37
C LYS A 176 -8.29 -2.32 -28.22
N TRP A 177 -9.56 -2.73 -28.09
CA TRP A 177 -10.43 -2.24 -27.03
C TRP A 177 -9.98 -2.71 -25.64
N ILE A 178 -9.53 -3.95 -25.51
CA ILE A 178 -8.98 -4.49 -24.26
C ILE A 178 -7.69 -3.76 -23.87
N CYS A 179 -6.77 -3.51 -24.81
CA CYS A 179 -5.55 -2.74 -24.55
C CYS A 179 -5.87 -1.32 -24.11
N LEU A 180 -6.79 -0.64 -24.80
CA LEU A 180 -7.21 0.72 -24.45
C LEU A 180 -7.86 0.76 -23.06
N LEU A 181 -8.80 -0.16 -22.80
CA LEU A 181 -9.46 -0.26 -21.51
C LEU A 181 -8.48 -0.60 -20.39
N GLY A 182 -7.56 -1.54 -20.63
CA GLY A 182 -6.50 -1.92 -19.71
C GLY A 182 -5.61 -0.74 -19.35
N LEU A 183 -5.22 0.09 -20.33
CA LEU A 183 -4.44 1.30 -20.08
C LEU A 183 -5.20 2.28 -19.16
N PHE A 184 -6.47 2.55 -19.44
CA PHE A 184 -7.30 3.40 -18.58
C PHE A 184 -7.44 2.80 -17.18
N ALA A 185 -7.71 1.50 -17.09
CA ALA A 185 -7.83 0.77 -15.83
C ALA A 185 -6.57 0.96 -14.97
N VAL A 186 -5.38 0.72 -15.53
CA VAL A 186 -4.10 0.89 -14.82
C VAL A 186 -3.90 2.32 -14.32
N VAL A 187 -4.19 3.34 -15.15
CA VAL A 187 -4.05 4.75 -14.74
C VAL A 187 -5.00 5.09 -13.58
N PHE A 188 -6.26 4.65 -13.66
CA PHE A 188 -7.23 4.85 -12.57
C PHE A 188 -6.82 4.09 -11.30
N TYR A 189 -6.33 2.86 -11.43
CA TYR A 189 -5.85 2.07 -10.31
C TYR A 189 -4.69 2.75 -9.60
N LEU A 190 -3.70 3.28 -10.34
CA LEU A 190 -2.57 4.01 -9.76
C LEU A 190 -3.03 5.28 -9.02
N TYR A 191 -4.01 6.00 -9.55
CA TYR A 191 -4.60 7.15 -8.86
C TYR A 191 -5.28 6.74 -7.55
N PHE A 192 -6.07 5.66 -7.57
CA PHE A 192 -6.65 5.10 -6.36
C PHE A 192 -5.59 4.60 -5.37
N ALA A 193 -4.51 3.99 -5.85
CA ALA A 193 -3.41 3.51 -5.02
C ALA A 193 -2.73 4.66 -4.26
N VAL A 194 -2.57 5.83 -4.88
CA VAL A 194 -2.11 7.05 -4.18
C VAL A 194 -3.08 7.41 -3.04
N ILE A 195 -4.38 7.45 -3.32
CA ILE A 195 -5.39 7.79 -2.31
C ILE A 195 -5.44 6.74 -1.18
N TRP A 196 -5.38 5.46 -1.51
CA TRP A 196 -5.41 4.35 -0.55
C TRP A 196 -4.18 4.35 0.35
N THR A 197 -3.00 4.53 -0.23
CA THR A 197 -1.75 4.57 0.54
C THR A 197 -1.75 5.79 1.47
N LEU A 198 -2.17 6.96 0.97
CA LEU A 198 -2.26 8.17 1.78
C LEU A 198 -3.34 8.08 2.85
N SER A 199 -4.49 7.45 2.59
CA SER A 199 -5.56 7.32 3.58
C SER A 199 -5.16 6.40 4.74
N ILE A 200 -4.34 5.39 4.49
CA ILE A 200 -3.74 4.57 5.54
C ILE A 200 -2.85 5.45 6.44
N VAL A 201 -1.96 6.25 5.85
CA VAL A 201 -1.12 7.21 6.60
C VAL A 201 -1.98 8.18 7.42
N VAL A 202 -3.03 8.75 6.82
CA VAL A 202 -3.99 9.64 7.48
C VAL A 202 -4.70 8.96 8.64
N SER A 203 -5.14 7.70 8.51
CA SER A 203 -5.84 6.98 9.60
C SER A 203 -4.97 6.73 10.84
N ILE A 204 -3.65 6.69 10.62
CA ILE A 204 -2.65 6.53 11.67
C ILE A 204 -2.32 7.90 12.28
N ALA A 205 -2.07 8.91 11.44
CA ALA A 205 -1.63 10.24 11.85
C ALA A 205 -2.75 11.13 12.42
N GLU A 206 -3.98 10.96 11.94
CA GLU A 206 -5.16 11.76 12.30
C GLU A 206 -6.25 10.87 12.91
N ASP A 207 -7.22 11.49 13.59
CA ASP A 207 -8.40 10.77 14.10
C ASP A 207 -9.47 10.57 13.01
N CYS A 208 -9.04 9.97 11.90
CA CYS A 208 -9.88 9.62 10.76
C CYS A 208 -9.91 8.11 10.55
N LEU A 209 -11.03 7.58 10.03
CA LEU A 209 -11.17 6.15 9.74
C LEU A 209 -12.10 5.91 8.56
N GLY A 210 -11.89 4.81 7.85
CA GLY A 210 -12.76 4.36 6.76
C GLY A 210 -12.81 5.35 5.59
N PHE A 211 -14.02 5.58 5.08
CA PHE A 211 -14.26 6.55 4.01
C PHE A 211 -13.87 7.99 4.37
N LYS A 212 -13.93 8.38 5.65
CA LYS A 212 -13.49 9.72 6.08
C LYS A 212 -11.98 9.89 5.89
N ALA A 213 -11.18 8.85 6.12
CA ALA A 213 -9.74 8.89 5.86
C ALA A 213 -9.44 8.98 4.35
N LEU A 214 -10.24 8.30 3.51
CA LEU A 214 -10.14 8.38 2.05
C LEU A 214 -10.50 9.78 1.52
N GLU A 215 -11.57 10.37 2.03
CA GLU A 215 -11.97 11.74 1.70
C GLU A 215 -10.90 12.76 2.12
N ARG A 216 -10.35 12.59 3.33
CA ARG A 216 -9.26 13.42 3.83
C ARG A 216 -7.99 13.30 2.99
N ALA A 217 -7.62 12.10 2.59
CA ALA A 217 -6.51 11.88 1.65
C ALA A 217 -6.75 12.58 0.30
N ARG A 218 -7.98 12.50 -0.23
CA ARG A 218 -8.37 13.20 -1.46
C ARG A 218 -8.27 14.73 -1.32
N HIS A 219 -8.66 15.27 -0.17
CA HIS A 219 -8.51 16.69 0.13
C HIS A 219 -7.03 17.11 0.14
N LEU A 220 -6.15 16.33 0.80
CA LEU A 220 -4.72 16.63 0.89
C LEU A 220 -4.00 16.67 -0.47
N ILE A 221 -4.43 15.86 -1.43
CA ILE A 221 -3.85 15.86 -2.79
C ILE A 221 -4.49 16.89 -3.72
N SER A 222 -5.56 17.55 -3.28
CA SER A 222 -6.24 18.57 -4.08
C SER A 222 -5.29 19.72 -4.39
N GLY A 223 -5.28 20.15 -5.65
CA GLY A 223 -4.38 21.21 -6.13
C GLY A 223 -2.93 20.79 -6.40
N ARG A 224 -2.52 19.55 -6.11
CA ARG A 224 -1.13 19.07 -6.25
C ARG A 224 -0.97 17.98 -7.31
N LYS A 225 -1.44 18.25 -8.53
CA LYS A 225 -1.48 17.26 -9.62
C LYS A 225 -0.10 16.70 -10.01
N VAL A 226 0.94 17.54 -9.99
CA VAL A 226 2.31 17.12 -10.35
C VAL A 226 2.87 16.12 -9.33
N TYR A 227 2.64 16.36 -8.04
CA TYR A 227 2.99 15.41 -6.98
C TYR A 227 2.24 14.08 -7.10
N VAL A 228 0.93 14.14 -7.37
CA VAL A 228 0.13 12.92 -7.58
C VAL A 228 0.68 12.12 -8.75
N PHE A 229 1.01 12.78 -9.86
CA PHE A 229 1.61 12.11 -11.02
C PHE A 229 2.98 11.50 -10.70
N ALA A 230 3.83 12.22 -9.96
CA ALA A 230 5.12 11.70 -9.50
C ALA A 230 4.96 10.48 -8.58
N LEU A 231 4.00 10.50 -7.66
CA LEU A 231 3.69 9.36 -6.78
C LEU A 231 3.12 8.16 -7.55
N MET A 232 2.27 8.38 -8.56
CA MET A 232 1.80 7.31 -9.44
C MET A 232 2.96 6.65 -10.18
N PHE A 233 3.87 7.45 -10.74
CA PHE A 233 5.07 6.94 -11.41
C PHE A 233 6.00 6.19 -10.45
N PHE A 234 6.19 6.72 -9.24
CA PHE A 234 6.95 6.06 -8.19
C PHE A 234 6.35 4.70 -7.80
N LEU A 235 5.03 4.64 -7.56
CA LEU A 235 4.33 3.38 -7.26
C LEU A 235 4.48 2.38 -8.41
N LEU A 236 4.40 2.83 -9.66
CA LEU A 236 4.63 1.97 -10.83
C LEU A 236 6.07 1.42 -10.84
N LEU A 237 7.07 2.29 -10.63
CA LEU A 237 8.49 1.91 -10.63
C LEU A 237 8.84 0.91 -9.53
N VAL A 238 8.17 1.01 -8.37
CA VAL A 238 8.36 0.08 -7.26
C VAL A 238 7.59 -1.23 -7.49
N SER A 239 6.36 -1.16 -8.00
CA SER A 239 5.50 -2.34 -8.15
C SER A 239 5.89 -3.25 -9.32
N VAL A 240 6.31 -2.72 -10.47
CA VAL A 240 6.62 -3.54 -11.65
C VAL A 240 7.74 -4.56 -11.40
N PRO A 241 8.91 -4.19 -10.82
CA PRO A 241 9.96 -5.16 -10.53
C PRO A 241 9.54 -6.23 -9.53
N VAL A 242 8.80 -5.85 -8.48
CA VAL A 242 8.24 -6.79 -7.50
C VAL A 242 7.33 -7.79 -8.19
N SER A 243 6.38 -7.31 -9.00
CA SER A 243 5.43 -8.17 -9.73
C SER A 243 6.15 -9.10 -10.71
N LEU A 244 7.20 -8.62 -11.39
CA LEU A 244 8.01 -9.44 -12.28
C LEU A 244 8.76 -10.54 -11.51
N LEU A 245 9.34 -10.21 -10.35
CA LEU A 245 10.01 -11.20 -9.49
C LEU A 245 9.05 -12.28 -9.00
N VAL A 246 7.83 -11.89 -8.60
CA VAL A 246 6.77 -12.84 -8.21
C VAL A 246 6.35 -13.71 -9.40
N LEU A 247 6.15 -13.12 -10.58
CA LEU A 247 5.78 -13.87 -11.78
C LEU A 247 6.84 -14.89 -12.19
N LEU A 248 8.12 -14.49 -12.17
CA LEU A 248 9.24 -15.38 -12.45
C LEU A 248 9.30 -16.52 -11.42
N HIS A 249 9.06 -16.22 -10.15
CA HIS A 249 9.03 -17.22 -9.09
C HIS A 249 7.91 -18.25 -9.28
N LEU A 250 6.73 -17.82 -9.72
CA LEU A 250 5.57 -18.70 -9.97
C LEU A 250 5.71 -19.53 -11.25
N SER A 251 6.59 -19.16 -12.18
CA SER A 251 6.75 -19.84 -13.47
C SER A 251 7.70 -21.04 -13.44
N GLU A 252 8.45 -21.25 -12.35
CA GLU A 252 9.47 -22.31 -12.23
C GLU A 252 8.98 -23.45 -11.34
N ASP A 253 8.29 -24.44 -11.93
CA ASP A 253 7.72 -25.59 -11.21
C ASP A 253 8.74 -26.71 -10.93
N ASP A 254 9.80 -26.82 -11.76
CA ASP A 254 10.79 -27.92 -11.69
C ASP A 254 11.95 -27.68 -10.71
N GLN A 255 11.89 -26.64 -9.87
CA GLN A 255 12.98 -26.31 -8.95
C GLN A 255 12.94 -27.14 -7.65
N PRO A 256 14.10 -27.52 -7.07
CA PRO A 256 14.14 -28.14 -5.76
C PRO A 256 13.42 -27.25 -4.72
N ALA A 257 12.58 -27.85 -3.87
CA ALA A 257 11.75 -27.12 -2.90
C ALA A 257 12.57 -26.09 -2.07
N ILE A 258 13.79 -26.45 -1.66
CA ILE A 258 14.70 -25.56 -0.92
C ILE A 258 15.04 -24.30 -1.71
N PHE A 259 15.31 -24.41 -3.01
CA PHE A 259 15.61 -23.27 -3.88
C PHE A 259 14.39 -22.38 -4.06
N ARG A 260 13.21 -22.99 -4.29
CA ARG A 260 11.93 -22.27 -4.37
C ARG A 260 11.67 -21.45 -3.11
N TYR A 261 11.81 -22.06 -1.92
CA TYR A 261 11.63 -21.35 -0.65
C TYR A 261 12.66 -20.24 -0.42
N ALA A 262 13.93 -20.45 -0.80
CA ALA A 262 14.96 -19.43 -0.69
C ALA A 262 14.65 -18.23 -1.58
N VAL A 263 14.29 -18.45 -2.85
CA VAL A 263 13.90 -17.39 -3.80
C VAL A 263 12.66 -16.67 -3.31
N GLY A 264 11.61 -17.39 -2.90
CA GLY A 264 10.39 -16.79 -2.35
C GLY A 264 10.65 -15.90 -1.13
N THR A 265 11.57 -16.31 -0.26
CA THR A 265 12.01 -15.49 0.90
C THR A 265 12.69 -14.20 0.46
N VAL A 266 13.56 -14.25 -0.56
CA VAL A 266 14.23 -13.07 -1.11
C VAL A 266 13.23 -12.11 -1.75
N VAL A 267 12.27 -12.64 -2.52
CA VAL A 267 11.21 -11.84 -3.15
C VAL A 267 10.33 -11.18 -2.09
N ALA A 268 9.93 -11.91 -1.05
CA ALA A 268 9.17 -11.37 0.08
C ALA A 268 9.96 -10.29 0.83
N ALA A 269 11.26 -10.49 1.05
CA ALA A 269 12.12 -9.47 1.68
C ALA A 269 12.16 -8.19 0.85
N PHE A 270 12.33 -8.31 -0.47
CA PHE A 270 12.32 -7.16 -1.38
C PHE A 270 10.96 -6.44 -1.38
N PHE A 271 9.86 -7.19 -1.37
CA PHE A 271 8.51 -6.65 -1.24
C PHE A 271 8.33 -5.85 0.05
N CYS A 272 8.73 -6.39 1.21
CA CYS A 272 8.65 -5.68 2.48
C CYS A 272 9.45 -4.38 2.45
N VAL A 273 10.69 -4.41 1.97
CA VAL A 273 11.53 -3.21 1.87
C VAL A 273 10.92 -2.17 0.93
N ALA A 274 10.36 -2.60 -0.20
CA ALA A 274 9.64 -1.74 -1.12
C ALA A 274 8.42 -1.08 -0.45
N GLN A 275 7.60 -1.85 0.29
CA GLN A 275 6.44 -1.33 1.03
C GLN A 275 6.86 -0.33 2.10
N LEU A 276 7.91 -0.64 2.88
CA LEU A 276 8.47 0.28 3.86
C LEU A 276 8.81 1.62 3.21
N PHE A 277 9.51 1.58 2.08
CA PHE A 277 9.90 2.80 1.38
C PHE A 277 8.70 3.59 0.89
N VAL A 278 7.70 2.91 0.32
CA VAL A 278 6.43 3.54 -0.10
C VAL A 278 5.78 4.27 1.07
N PHE A 279 5.55 3.61 2.21
CA PHE A 279 4.89 4.25 3.34
C PHE A 279 5.69 5.41 3.96
N VAL A 280 7.03 5.35 3.94
CA VAL A 280 7.84 6.51 4.35
C VAL A 280 7.67 7.68 3.40
N VAL A 281 7.75 7.47 2.08
CA VAL A 281 7.54 8.53 1.07
C VAL A 281 6.16 9.18 1.25
N PHE A 282 5.12 8.36 1.42
CA PHE A 282 3.76 8.86 1.63
C PHE A 282 3.58 9.59 2.97
N THR A 283 4.34 9.22 4.01
CA THR A 283 4.33 9.94 5.29
C THR A 283 4.98 11.32 5.16
N VAL A 284 6.13 11.44 4.48
CA VAL A 284 6.75 12.75 4.21
C VAL A 284 5.81 13.60 3.34
N PHE A 285 5.22 13.01 2.31
CA PHE A 285 4.26 13.69 1.45
C PHE A 285 3.03 14.18 2.21
N TYR A 286 2.50 13.38 3.13
CA TYR A 286 1.42 13.79 4.03
C TYR A 286 1.76 15.08 4.79
N TYR A 287 2.96 15.16 5.37
CA TYR A 287 3.40 16.37 6.08
C TYR A 287 3.59 17.56 5.16
N GLU A 288 4.17 17.38 3.98
CA GLU A 288 4.30 18.46 2.98
C GLU A 288 2.92 18.97 2.51
N CYS A 289 1.93 18.10 2.34
CA CYS A 289 0.56 18.52 2.05
C CYS A 289 -0.07 19.31 3.20
N ARG A 290 0.17 18.93 4.46
CA ARG A 290 -0.32 19.70 5.61
C ARG A 290 0.36 21.06 5.75
N LYS A 291 1.65 21.15 5.44
CA LYS A 291 2.40 22.42 5.38
C LYS A 291 1.78 23.39 4.39
N PHE A 292 1.42 22.88 3.21
CA PHE A 292 0.81 23.65 2.13
C PHE A 292 -0.57 24.19 2.47
N HIS A 293 -1.40 23.39 3.14
CA HIS A 293 -2.70 23.83 3.64
C HIS A 293 -2.58 24.69 4.92
N GLY A 294 -1.38 24.96 5.43
CA GLY A 294 -1.13 25.77 6.62
C GLY A 294 -1.43 25.07 7.95
N GLU A 295 -1.80 23.78 7.92
CA GLU A 295 -2.30 23.03 9.08
C GLU A 295 -1.20 22.60 10.05
N LEU A 296 0.07 22.60 9.65
CA LEU A 296 1.18 22.21 10.54
C LEU A 296 1.45 23.23 11.65
N ARG A 297 1.17 24.51 11.41
CA ARG A 297 1.40 25.58 12.41
C ARG A 297 0.37 25.57 13.53
N VAL A 298 -0.83 25.06 13.26
CA VAL A 298 -1.95 24.98 14.22
C VAL A 298 -1.69 23.89 15.25
N GLN A 299 -1.21 22.72 14.82
CA GLN A 299 -0.97 21.59 15.72
C GLN A 299 0.20 21.83 16.70
N SER A 300 1.25 22.56 16.30
CA SER A 300 2.31 22.99 17.23
C SER A 300 1.81 23.97 18.30
N GLY A 301 0.78 24.77 17.99
CA GLY A 301 0.13 25.67 18.95
C GLY A 301 -0.78 24.93 19.93
N GLU A 302 -1.55 23.95 19.45
CA GLU A 302 -2.43 23.11 20.29
C GLU A 302 -1.67 22.15 21.20
N GLU A 303 -0.55 21.57 20.75
CA GLU A 303 0.33 20.76 21.61
C GLU A 303 1.00 21.63 22.70
N GLY A 304 1.40 22.86 22.37
CA GLY A 304 1.93 23.81 23.36
C GLY A 304 0.88 24.17 24.42
N HIS A 305 -0.37 24.38 24.01
CA HIS A 305 -1.47 24.68 24.91
C HIS A 305 -1.88 23.47 25.77
N SER A 306 -1.85 22.27 25.21
CA SER A 306 -2.17 21.02 25.93
C SER A 306 -1.09 20.64 26.94
N LEU A 307 0.19 20.89 26.64
CA LEU A 307 1.30 20.71 27.59
C LEU A 307 1.24 21.73 28.73
N LEU A 308 0.83 22.97 28.46
CA LEU A 308 0.60 23.98 29.50
C LEU A 308 -0.56 23.59 30.43
N LEU A 309 -1.64 23.02 29.89
CA LEU A 309 -2.76 22.52 30.70
C LEU A 309 -2.38 21.29 31.54
N MET A 310 -1.57 20.36 31.02
CA MET A 310 -1.06 19.25 31.82
C MET A 310 -0.10 19.71 32.93
N HIS A 311 0.73 20.72 32.68
CA HIS A 311 1.60 21.32 33.70
C HIS A 311 0.80 22.08 34.77
N GLN A 312 -0.34 22.67 34.42
CA GLN A 312 -1.23 23.31 35.40
C GLN A 312 -1.95 22.27 36.29
N ILE A 313 -2.35 21.13 35.73
CA ILE A 313 -3.03 20.05 36.48
C ILE A 313 -2.05 19.29 37.40
N SER A 314 -0.77 19.23 37.07
CA SER A 314 0.26 18.58 37.92
C SER A 314 0.74 19.45 39.10
N ASN A 315 0.38 20.75 39.13
CA ASN A 315 0.80 21.71 40.15
C ASN A 315 -0.33 22.11 41.12
N VAL A 316 -1.43 21.34 41.14
CA VAL A 316 -2.55 21.43 42.10
C VAL A 316 -2.62 20.11 42.86
#